data_AF-X1L5I8-F1
#
_entry.id   AF-X1L5I8-F1
#
_cell.length_a   1.000
_cell.length_b   1.000
_cell.length_c   1.000
_cell.angle_alpha   90.00
_cell.angle_beta   90.00
_cell.angle_gamma   90.00
#
_symmetry.space_group_name_H-M   'P 1'
#
loop_
_entity.id
_entity.type
_entity.pdbx_description
1 polymer ?
#
loop_
_entity_poly.entity_id
_entity_poly.type
_entity_poly.pdbx_seq_one_letter_code
_entity_poly.pdbx_strand_id
1 'polypeptide(L)'
;TMVPKAINSVIWRIGLFYVGSVVLLVMLLPWSAYQAGQSPFVTFFSKLGVPYIGSIMNIVVLTAALSSLNSGLYCTGRILRSMAMGGSAPSFMAKMSRQHVPYAGILATLVVYVVGVFLNYLVPSRVFEIVLNFASLGIIASWAFIIVCQMRLRKAIKEGKAADVSFKLPGAPFTSWLTLLFLLSVLVLMAFDYPNGTYTIAALPIIGD
;
A
#
# COMPACT_ATOMS: atom_id res chain seq x y z
N THR A 1 8.20 10.28 -21.84
CA THR A 1 8.06 8.92 -22.41
C THR A 1 8.50 7.80 -21.46
N MET A 2 9.33 8.05 -20.45
CA MET A 2 9.79 7.00 -19.52
C MET A 2 8.72 6.49 -18.54
N VAL A 3 7.80 7.36 -18.09
CA VAL A 3 6.79 7.01 -17.07
C VAL A 3 5.82 5.91 -17.54
N PRO A 4 5.18 5.98 -18.73
CA PRO A 4 4.32 4.90 -19.21
C PRO A 4 5.05 3.55 -19.37
N LYS A 5 6.28 3.58 -19.88
CA LYS A 5 7.10 2.37 -20.06
C LYS A 5 7.45 1.72 -18.72
N ALA A 6 7.79 2.54 -17.72
CA ALA A 6 8.06 2.07 -16.37
C ALA A 6 6.81 1.41 -15.76
N ILE A 7 5.64 2.05 -15.87
CA ILE A 7 4.36 1.52 -15.36
C ILE A 7 4.06 0.14 -15.96
N ASN A 8 4.07 0.02 -17.29
CA ASN A 8 3.76 -1.25 -17.95
C ASN A 8 4.77 -2.36 -17.59
N SER A 9 6.04 -2.01 -17.42
CA SER A 9 7.08 -2.95 -17.00
C SER A 9 6.89 -3.44 -15.57
N VAL A 10 6.36 -2.60 -14.67
CA VAL A 10 6.06 -3.00 -13.29
C VAL A 10 4.92 -4.01 -13.27
N ILE A 11 3.86 -3.82 -14.06
CA ILE A 11 2.72 -4.74 -14.12
C ILE A 11 3.15 -6.16 -14.50
N TRP A 12 3.96 -6.29 -15.56
CA TRP A 12 4.48 -7.60 -15.98
C TRP A 12 5.36 -8.25 -14.90
N ARG A 13 6.20 -7.46 -14.24
CA ARG A 13 7.07 -7.94 -13.15
C ARG A 13 6.27 -8.41 -11.94
N ILE A 14 5.19 -7.72 -11.58
CA ILE A 14 4.28 -8.17 -10.52
C ILE A 14 3.62 -9.49 -10.93
N GLY A 15 3.11 -9.60 -12.16
CA GLY A 15 2.56 -10.84 -12.68
C GLY A 15 3.55 -12.01 -12.58
N LEU A 16 4.76 -11.83 -13.09
CA LEU A 16 5.77 -12.89 -13.11
C LEU A 16 6.30 -13.23 -11.70
N PHE A 17 6.75 -12.23 -10.94
CA PHE A 17 7.45 -12.48 -9.67
C PHE A 17 6.50 -12.68 -8.49
N TYR A 18 5.40 -11.92 -8.41
CA TYR A 18 4.44 -12.06 -7.31
C TYR A 18 3.49 -13.23 -7.56
N VAL A 19 2.72 -13.20 -8.66
CA VAL A 19 1.75 -14.28 -8.92
C VAL A 19 2.46 -15.60 -9.15
N GLY A 20 3.55 -15.61 -9.92
CA GLY A 20 4.35 -16.81 -10.14
C GLY A 20 4.90 -17.43 -8.85
N SER A 21 5.44 -16.62 -7.93
CA SER A 21 5.95 -17.15 -6.66
C SER A 21 4.85 -17.64 -5.73
N VAL A 22 3.69 -16.97 -5.68
CA VAL A 22 2.53 -17.41 -4.89
C VAL A 22 1.99 -18.74 -5.42
N VAL A 23 1.85 -18.89 -6.73
CA VAL A 23 1.40 -20.15 -7.36
C VAL A 23 2.35 -21.29 -7.01
N LEU A 24 3.66 -21.06 -7.14
CA LEU A 24 4.66 -22.06 -6.75
C LEU A 24 4.56 -22.42 -5.27
N LEU A 25 4.41 -21.43 -4.38
CA LEU A 25 4.26 -21.69 -2.95
C LEU A 25 3.02 -22.51 -2.62
N VAL A 26 1.87 -22.19 -3.22
CA VAL A 26 0.61 -22.94 -3.00
C VAL A 26 0.70 -24.38 -3.50
N MET A 27 1.45 -24.62 -4.58
CA MET A 27 1.70 -25.97 -5.10
C MET A 27 2.72 -26.77 -4.26
N LEU A 28 3.68 -26.09 -3.64
CA LEU A 28 4.82 -26.73 -2.96
C LEU A 28 4.61 -26.89 -1.45
N LEU A 29 3.80 -26.04 -0.81
CA LEU A 29 3.50 -26.09 0.61
C LEU A 29 2.01 -26.37 0.81
N PRO A 30 1.63 -27.49 1.46
CA PRO A 30 0.24 -27.71 1.82
C PRO A 30 -0.23 -26.60 2.76
N TRP A 31 -1.47 -26.14 2.58
CA TRP A 31 -2.07 -25.04 3.36
C TRP A 31 -2.05 -25.29 4.88
N SER A 32 -1.97 -26.55 5.30
CA SER A 32 -1.83 -26.97 6.71
C SER A 32 -0.45 -26.71 7.32
N ALA A 33 0.58 -26.45 6.50
CA ALA A 33 1.93 -26.12 6.96
C ALA A 33 2.16 -24.62 7.19
N TYR A 34 1.14 -23.79 6.97
CA TYR A 34 1.20 -22.36 7.22
C TYR A 34 1.27 -22.09 8.73
N GLN A 35 2.30 -21.36 9.16
CA GLN A 35 2.40 -20.86 10.53
C GLN A 35 2.27 -19.35 10.52
N ALA A 36 1.34 -18.83 11.33
CA ALA A 36 1.18 -17.39 11.52
C ALA A 36 2.47 -16.79 12.10
N GLY A 37 2.91 -15.66 11.56
CA GLY A 37 4.11 -14.93 12.02
C GLY A 37 5.44 -15.37 11.39
N GLN A 38 5.48 -16.44 10.60
CA GLN A 38 6.66 -16.86 9.82
C GLN A 38 6.44 -16.59 8.34
N SER A 39 7.48 -16.10 7.65
CA SER A 39 7.43 -15.91 6.20
C SER A 39 7.29 -17.27 5.50
N PRO A 40 6.28 -17.48 4.64
CA PRO A 40 6.11 -18.73 3.91
C PRO A 40 7.34 -19.14 3.09
N PHE A 41 8.11 -18.16 2.60
CA PHE A 41 9.38 -18.43 1.92
C PHE A 41 10.42 -19.00 2.88
N VAL A 42 10.56 -18.43 4.07
CA VAL A 42 11.49 -18.97 5.10
C VAL A 42 11.06 -20.38 5.51
N THR A 43 9.75 -20.60 5.73
CA THR A 43 9.19 -21.91 6.06
C THR A 43 9.46 -22.94 4.96
N PHE A 44 9.27 -22.58 3.69
CA PHE A 44 9.55 -23.44 2.54
C PHE A 44 11.02 -23.84 2.49
N PHE A 45 11.92 -22.86 2.49
CA PHE A 45 13.35 -23.09 2.35
C PHE A 45 13.96 -23.81 3.55
N SER A 46 13.38 -23.65 4.75
CA SER A 46 13.81 -24.40 5.93
C SER A 46 13.42 -25.88 5.86
N LYS A 47 12.35 -26.24 5.12
CA LYS A 47 11.92 -27.62 4.92
C LYS A 47 12.68 -28.37 3.84
N LEU A 48 13.47 -27.67 3.02
CA LEU A 48 14.31 -28.29 1.97
C LEU A 48 15.52 -29.07 2.52
N GLY A 49 15.74 -29.09 3.84
CA GLY A 49 16.77 -29.90 4.48
C GLY A 49 18.20 -29.38 4.35
N VAL A 50 18.40 -28.24 3.67
CA VAL A 50 19.72 -27.60 3.58
C VAL A 50 19.94 -26.68 4.78
N PRO A 51 21.00 -26.90 5.58
CA PRO A 51 21.29 -26.04 6.72
C PRO A 51 21.52 -24.58 6.28
N TYR A 52 21.11 -23.64 7.13
CA TYR A 52 21.26 -22.17 6.96
C TYR A 52 20.44 -21.48 5.85
N ILE A 53 19.82 -22.19 4.90
CA ILE A 53 19.05 -21.51 3.82
C ILE A 53 17.88 -20.69 4.38
N GLY A 54 17.17 -21.20 5.39
CA GLY A 54 16.10 -20.45 6.05
C GLY A 54 16.56 -19.10 6.62
N SER A 55 17.74 -19.09 7.27
CA SER A 55 18.33 -17.86 7.82
C SER A 55 18.76 -16.87 6.74
N ILE A 56 19.34 -17.36 5.64
CA ILE A 56 19.68 -16.52 4.48
C ILE A 56 18.41 -15.88 3.91
N MET A 57 17.34 -16.66 3.74
CA MET A 57 16.06 -16.14 3.25
C MET A 57 15.47 -15.08 4.18
N ASN A 58 15.58 -15.26 5.49
CA ASN A 58 15.14 -14.25 6.46
C ASN A 58 15.90 -12.92 6.29
N ILE A 59 17.23 -12.97 6.15
CA ILE A 59 18.05 -11.78 5.89
C ILE A 59 17.62 -11.08 4.59
N VAL A 60 17.34 -11.82 3.53
CA VAL A 60 16.86 -11.28 2.24
C VAL A 60 15.52 -10.56 2.43
N VAL A 61 14.56 -11.20 3.11
CA VAL A 61 13.24 -10.62 3.37
C VAL A 61 13.34 -9.36 4.22
N LEU A 62 14.14 -9.37 5.29
CA LEU A 62 14.35 -8.20 6.15
C LEU A 62 14.99 -7.05 5.39
N THR A 63 16.01 -7.32 4.57
CA THR A 63 16.68 -6.30 3.75
C THR A 63 15.72 -5.69 2.72
N ALA A 64 14.89 -6.52 2.09
CA ALA A 64 13.86 -6.06 1.16
C ALA A 64 12.81 -5.18 1.87
N ALA A 65 12.37 -5.56 3.06
CA ALA A 65 11.43 -4.78 3.87
C ALA A 65 12.03 -3.42 4.26
N LEU A 66 13.28 -3.39 4.74
CA LEU A 66 13.99 -2.14 5.09
C LEU A 66 14.15 -1.20 3.88
N SER A 67 14.47 -1.74 2.70
CA SER A 67 14.57 -0.98 1.46
C SER A 67 13.23 -0.34 1.04
N SER A 68 12.14 -1.12 1.15
CA SER A 68 10.78 -0.63 0.90
C SER A 68 10.38 0.47 1.88
N LEU A 69 10.66 0.29 3.19
CA LEU A 69 10.39 1.27 4.23
C LEU A 69 11.15 2.59 4.00
N ASN A 70 12.43 2.52 3.63
CA ASN A 70 13.22 3.72 3.32
C ASN A 70 12.62 4.52 2.15
N SER A 71 12.24 3.83 1.08
CA SER A 71 11.58 4.46 -0.07
C SER A 71 10.20 5.03 0.31
N GLY A 72 9.44 4.32 1.14
CA GLY A 72 8.13 4.75 1.64
C GLY A 72 8.21 6.02 2.50
N LEU A 73 9.13 6.07 3.47
CA LEU A 73 9.36 7.25 4.31
C LEU A 73 9.69 8.48 3.47
N TYR A 74 10.55 8.31 2.47
CA TYR A 74 10.95 9.40 1.58
C TYR A 74 9.78 9.91 0.72
N CYS A 75 9.01 9.01 0.12
CA CYS A 75 7.82 9.35 -0.66
C CYS A 75 6.77 10.08 0.18
N THR A 76 6.44 9.57 1.37
CA THR A 76 5.48 10.20 2.28
C THR A 76 5.95 11.59 2.71
N GLY A 77 7.24 11.75 3.05
CA GLY A 77 7.81 13.05 3.38
C GLY A 77 7.66 14.06 2.24
N ARG A 78 7.84 13.64 0.99
CA ARG A 78 7.64 14.49 -0.20
C ARG A 78 6.15 14.82 -0.44
N ILE A 79 5.24 13.87 -0.20
CA ILE A 79 3.79 14.11 -0.32
C ILE A 79 3.34 15.14 0.72
N LEU A 80 3.70 14.96 2.00
CA LEU A 80 3.40 15.91 3.07
C LEU A 80 3.96 17.30 2.79
N ARG A 81 5.18 17.37 2.25
CA ARG A 81 5.80 18.63 1.81
C ARG A 81 4.99 19.30 0.71
N SER A 82 4.54 18.54 -0.29
CA SER A 82 3.70 19.04 -1.39
C SER A 82 2.37 19.57 -0.88
N MET A 83 1.75 18.89 0.08
CA MET A 83 0.52 19.35 0.74
C MET A 83 0.75 20.64 1.54
N ALA A 84 1.88 20.74 2.26
CA ALA A 84 2.23 21.93 3.04
C ALA A 84 2.51 23.15 2.14
N MET A 85 3.12 22.94 0.97
CA MET A 85 3.27 23.99 -0.06
C MET A 85 1.92 24.46 -0.61
N GLY A 86 0.95 23.56 -0.71
CA GLY A 86 -0.42 23.87 -1.12
C GLY A 86 -1.31 24.43 0.00
N GLY A 87 -0.78 24.63 1.22
CA GLY A 87 -1.53 25.13 2.37
C GLY A 87 -2.40 24.09 3.09
N SER A 88 -2.45 22.84 2.63
CA SER A 88 -3.30 21.77 3.19
C SER A 88 -2.63 20.98 4.32
N ALA A 89 -1.36 21.25 4.62
CA ALA A 89 -0.65 20.65 5.75
C ALA A 89 0.13 21.72 6.54
N PRO A 90 0.51 21.47 7.80
CA PRO A 90 1.19 22.44 8.64
C PRO A 90 2.43 23.04 7.98
N SER A 91 2.60 24.35 8.09
CA SER A 91 3.70 25.10 7.45
C SER A 91 5.09 24.63 7.89
N PHE A 92 5.24 23.98 9.05
CA PHE A 92 6.52 23.40 9.46
C PHE A 92 6.94 22.19 8.60
N MET A 93 5.99 21.44 8.03
CA MET A 93 6.26 20.33 7.09
C MET A 93 6.78 20.85 5.75
N ALA A 94 6.70 22.16 5.55
CA ALA A 94 7.28 22.87 4.42
C ALA A 94 8.82 23.05 4.53
N LYS A 95 9.46 22.68 5.64
CA LYS A 95 10.90 22.91 5.81
C LYS A 95 11.74 21.81 5.16
N MET A 96 12.84 22.20 4.55
CA MET A 96 13.80 21.31 3.89
C MET A 96 15.13 21.28 4.65
N SER A 97 15.79 20.13 4.69
CA SER A 97 17.16 20.02 5.21
C SER A 97 18.18 20.56 4.20
N ARG A 98 19.42 20.78 4.65
CA ARG A 98 20.57 21.22 3.82
C ARG A 98 20.85 20.27 2.64
N GLN A 99 20.46 19.00 2.76
CA GLN A 99 20.56 17.97 1.72
C GLN A 99 19.32 17.89 0.81
N HIS A 100 18.41 18.87 0.84
CA HIS A 100 17.19 18.88 0.04
C HIS A 100 16.27 17.67 0.33
N VAL A 101 16.14 17.32 1.62
CA VAL A 101 15.25 16.26 2.12
C VAL A 101 14.20 16.85 3.07
N PRO A 102 12.89 16.53 2.91
CA PRO A 102 11.82 17.05 3.76
C PRO A 102 11.84 16.37 5.14
N TYR A 103 12.76 16.81 6.00
CA TYR A 103 13.04 16.15 7.30
C TYR A 103 11.84 16.18 8.25
N ALA A 104 11.03 17.24 8.23
CA ALA A 104 9.86 17.37 9.09
C ALA A 104 8.80 16.29 8.78
N GLY A 105 8.56 16.01 7.50
CA GLY A 105 7.63 14.95 7.09
C GLY A 105 8.17 13.54 7.40
N ILE A 106 9.49 13.33 7.25
CA ILE A 106 10.13 12.06 7.60
C ILE A 106 10.06 11.82 9.11
N LEU A 107 10.39 12.82 9.93
CA LEU A 107 10.37 12.70 11.39
C LEU A 107 8.96 12.43 11.89
N ALA A 108 7.94 13.13 11.36
CA ALA A 108 6.55 12.86 11.69
C ALA A 108 6.15 11.41 11.38
N THR A 109 6.54 10.90 10.21
CA THR A 109 6.24 9.50 9.82
C THR A 109 7.00 8.51 10.72
N LEU A 110 8.24 8.83 11.10
CA LEU A 110 9.03 8.01 12.01
C LEU A 110 8.42 7.92 13.40
N VAL A 111 7.89 9.03 13.93
CA VAL A 111 7.17 9.05 15.21
C VAL A 111 5.97 8.09 15.16
N VAL A 112 5.19 8.13 14.08
CA VAL A 112 4.05 7.20 13.88
C VAL A 112 4.54 5.74 13.86
N TYR A 113 5.66 5.45 13.19
CA TYR A 113 6.24 4.11 13.19
C TYR A 113 6.68 3.65 14.57
N VAL A 114 7.37 4.50 15.33
CA VAL A 114 7.82 4.17 16.70
C VAL A 114 6.63 3.91 17.61
N VAL A 115 5.58 4.73 17.52
CA VAL A 115 4.33 4.50 18.25
C VAL A 115 3.68 3.17 17.83
N GLY A 116 3.64 2.87 16.54
CA GLY A 116 3.13 1.60 16.02
C GLY A 116 3.90 0.38 16.54
N VAL A 117 5.24 0.45 16.57
CA VAL A 117 6.11 -0.59 17.12
C VAL A 117 5.88 -0.76 18.63
N PHE A 118 5.77 0.34 19.36
CA PHE A 118 5.49 0.30 20.80
C PHE A 118 4.14 -0.34 21.10
N LEU A 119 3.10 0.02 20.36
CA LEU A 119 1.78 -0.60 20.46
C LEU A 119 1.82 -2.09 20.09
N ASN A 120 2.58 -2.45 19.06
CA ASN A 120 2.74 -3.85 18.67
C ASN A 120 3.45 -4.68 19.74
N TYR A 121 4.38 -4.09 20.50
CA TYR A 121 5.03 -4.77 21.63
C TYR A 121 4.06 -5.08 22.78
N LEU A 122 3.09 -4.19 23.04
CA LEU A 122 2.10 -4.36 24.12
C LEU A 122 1.02 -5.39 23.77
N VAL A 123 0.47 -5.34 22.55
CA VAL A 123 -0.63 -6.23 22.12
C VAL A 123 -0.43 -6.65 20.64
N PRO A 124 0.49 -7.58 20.35
CA PRO A 124 0.94 -7.87 18.99
C PRO A 124 -0.16 -8.42 18.08
N SER A 125 -1.03 -9.29 18.60
CA SER A 125 -2.09 -9.94 17.80
C SER A 125 -3.18 -8.96 17.35
N ARG A 126 -3.61 -8.05 18.23
CA ARG A 126 -4.71 -7.12 17.91
C ARG A 126 -4.23 -5.88 17.15
N VAL A 127 -3.09 -5.32 17.54
CA VAL A 127 -2.60 -4.07 16.92
C VAL A 127 -2.25 -4.28 15.45
N PHE A 128 -1.66 -5.43 15.11
CA PHE A 128 -1.35 -5.75 13.72
C PHE A 128 -2.62 -5.78 12.85
N GLU A 129 -3.65 -6.50 13.28
CA GLU A 129 -4.92 -6.61 12.54
C GLU A 129 -5.66 -5.26 12.44
N ILE A 130 -5.69 -4.47 13.51
CA ILE A 130 -6.35 -3.15 13.51
C ILE A 130 -5.61 -2.21 12.54
N VAL A 131 -4.28 -2.13 12.62
CA VAL A 131 -3.48 -1.27 11.73
C VAL A 131 -3.64 -1.72 10.28
N LEU A 132 -3.65 -3.03 10.01
CA LEU A 132 -3.85 -3.57 8.68
C LEU A 132 -5.22 -3.20 8.12
N ASN A 133 -6.29 -3.35 8.91
CA ASN A 133 -7.64 -2.96 8.51
C ASN A 133 -7.75 -1.45 8.24
N PHE A 134 -7.22 -0.62 9.14
CA PHE A 134 -7.26 0.83 8.97
C PHE A 134 -6.46 1.30 7.75
N ALA A 135 -5.26 0.76 7.55
CA ALA A 135 -4.44 1.03 6.37
C ALA A 135 -5.16 0.59 5.08
N SER A 136 -5.81 -0.57 5.11
CA SER A 136 -6.56 -1.09 3.96
C SER A 136 -7.71 -0.17 3.56
N LEU A 137 -8.48 0.34 4.53
CA LEU A 137 -9.52 1.34 4.25
C LEU A 137 -8.95 2.62 3.63
N GLY A 138 -7.84 3.14 4.19
CA GLY A 138 -7.17 4.32 3.64
C GLY A 138 -6.69 4.11 2.20
N ILE A 139 -6.17 2.93 1.88
CA ILE A 139 -5.75 2.54 0.53
C ILE A 139 -6.97 2.46 -0.40
N ILE A 140 -8.04 1.77 0.01
CA ILE A 140 -9.28 1.64 -0.78
C ILE A 140 -9.88 3.01 -1.07
N ALA A 141 -10.02 3.87 -0.05
CA ALA A 141 -10.53 5.22 -0.20
C ALA A 141 -9.67 6.07 -1.15
N SER A 142 -8.34 5.99 -1.00
CA SER A 142 -7.39 6.69 -1.87
C SER A 142 -7.54 6.25 -3.33
N TRP A 143 -7.64 4.94 -3.60
CA TRP A 143 -7.83 4.42 -4.95
C TRP A 143 -9.20 4.79 -5.52
N ALA A 144 -10.26 4.70 -4.73
CA ALA A 144 -11.59 5.13 -5.14
C ALA A 144 -11.57 6.62 -5.54
N PHE A 145 -10.93 7.47 -4.74
CA PHE A 145 -10.78 8.90 -5.03
C PHE A 145 -9.98 9.14 -6.33
N ILE A 146 -8.88 8.41 -6.55
CA ILE A 146 -8.09 8.49 -7.78
C ILE A 146 -8.97 8.14 -9.00
N ILE A 147 -9.76 7.07 -8.93
CA ILE A 147 -10.65 6.66 -10.03
C ILE A 147 -11.74 7.71 -10.28
N VAL A 148 -12.36 8.25 -9.23
CA VAL A 148 -13.38 9.31 -9.36
C VAL A 148 -12.79 10.57 -10.00
N CYS A 149 -11.60 11.00 -9.55
CA CYS A 149 -10.87 12.12 -10.14
C CYS A 149 -10.53 11.86 -11.62
N GLN A 150 -10.11 10.64 -11.96
CA GLN A 150 -9.83 10.23 -13.34
C GLN A 150 -11.09 10.29 -14.21
N MET A 151 -12.24 9.85 -13.70
CA MET A 151 -13.52 9.92 -14.42
C MET A 151 -13.96 11.37 -14.64
N ARG A 152 -13.81 12.23 -13.61
CA ARG A 152 -14.09 13.67 -13.73
C ARG A 152 -13.15 14.36 -14.71
N LEU A 153 -11.86 14.04 -14.70
CA LEU A 153 -10.89 14.55 -15.67
C LEU A 153 -11.29 14.16 -17.10
N ARG A 154 -11.66 12.89 -17.34
CA ARG A 154 -12.14 12.45 -18.65
C ARG A 154 -13.41 13.17 -19.09
N LYS A 155 -14.34 13.44 -18.16
CA LYS A 155 -15.54 14.22 -18.43
C LYS A 155 -15.16 15.66 -18.83
N ALA A 156 -14.25 16.30 -18.10
CA ALA A 156 -13.77 17.65 -18.41
C ALA A 156 -13.05 17.73 -19.77
N ILE A 157 -12.26 16.72 -20.15
CA ILE A 157 -11.63 16.63 -21.48
C ILE A 157 -12.70 16.53 -22.58
N LYS A 158 -13.73 15.68 -22.39
CA LYS A 158 -14.85 15.57 -23.36
C LYS A 158 -15.64 16.86 -23.50
N GLU A 159 -15.73 17.65 -22.43
CA GLU A 159 -16.39 18.97 -22.41
C GLU A 159 -15.48 20.10 -22.94
N GLY A 160 -14.24 19.80 -23.37
CA GLY A 160 -13.28 20.79 -23.86
C GLY A 160 -12.65 21.68 -22.78
N LYS A 161 -12.87 21.38 -21.50
CA LYS A 161 -12.38 22.15 -20.34
C LYS A 161 -10.96 21.79 -19.92
N ALA A 162 -10.39 20.71 -20.46
CA ALA A 162 -9.06 20.21 -20.13
C ALA A 162 -8.35 19.63 -21.36
N ALA A 163 -7.02 19.71 -21.37
CA ALA A 163 -6.19 19.14 -22.44
C ALA A 163 -6.22 17.61 -22.44
N ASP A 164 -6.10 17.00 -23.63
CA ASP A 164 -6.08 15.55 -23.78
C ASP A 164 -4.81 14.93 -23.16
N VAL A 165 -4.94 13.70 -22.66
CA VAL A 165 -3.86 12.95 -22.01
C VAL A 165 -3.21 11.98 -22.99
N SER A 166 -1.88 11.95 -23.01
CA SER A 166 -1.09 11.07 -23.88
C SER A 166 -1.12 9.59 -23.46
N PHE A 167 -1.34 9.31 -22.17
CA PHE A 167 -1.45 7.96 -21.62
C PHE A 167 -2.89 7.69 -21.17
N LYS A 168 -3.64 6.92 -21.97
CA LYS A 168 -5.06 6.65 -21.75
C LYS A 168 -5.24 5.29 -21.07
N LEU A 169 -6.09 5.25 -20.05
CA LEU A 169 -6.56 3.99 -19.46
C LEU A 169 -7.27 3.14 -20.53
N PRO A 170 -6.81 1.90 -20.81
CA PRO A 170 -7.47 1.02 -21.76
C PRO A 170 -8.86 0.61 -21.23
N GLY A 171 -9.85 0.54 -22.14
CA GLY A 171 -11.22 0.12 -21.79
C GLY A 171 -12.01 1.11 -20.94
N ALA A 172 -11.57 2.36 -20.78
CA ALA A 172 -12.35 3.39 -20.09
C ALA A 172 -13.60 3.78 -20.93
N PRO A 173 -14.79 3.95 -20.34
CA PRO A 173 -15.07 4.07 -18.90
C PRO A 173 -15.39 2.75 -18.17
N PHE A 174 -15.54 1.62 -18.88
CA PHE A 174 -15.93 0.35 -18.28
C PHE A 174 -14.95 -0.12 -17.19
N THR A 175 -13.65 -0.02 -17.45
CA THR A 175 -12.60 -0.41 -16.49
C THR A 175 -12.60 0.45 -15.22
N SER A 176 -12.97 1.73 -15.31
CA SER A 176 -13.13 2.60 -14.12
C SER A 176 -14.30 2.15 -13.24
N TRP A 177 -15.46 1.85 -13.84
CA TRP A 177 -16.63 1.36 -13.11
C TRP A 177 -16.41 -0.04 -12.51
N LEU A 178 -15.77 -0.94 -13.27
CA LEU A 178 -15.40 -2.27 -12.77
C LEU A 178 -14.47 -2.17 -11.56
N THR A 179 -13.52 -1.24 -11.58
CA THR A 179 -12.59 -1.00 -10.46
C THR A 179 -13.33 -0.47 -9.24
N LEU A 180 -14.25 0.48 -9.40
CA LEU A 180 -15.06 0.99 -8.29
C LEU A 180 -15.96 -0.10 -7.69
N LEU A 181 -16.57 -0.94 -8.54
CA LEU A 181 -17.36 -2.06 -8.08
C LEU A 181 -16.50 -3.06 -7.30
N PHE A 182 -15.30 -3.38 -7.78
CA PHE A 182 -14.36 -4.25 -7.08
C PHE A 182 -13.97 -3.68 -5.70
N LEU A 183 -13.60 -2.40 -5.64
CA LEU A 183 -13.27 -1.73 -4.38
C LEU A 183 -14.46 -1.70 -3.40
N LEU A 184 -15.67 -1.48 -3.91
CA LEU A 184 -16.90 -1.56 -3.12
C LEU A 184 -17.11 -2.97 -2.56
N SER A 185 -16.94 -4.01 -3.38
CA SER A 185 -17.04 -5.40 -2.93
C SER A 185 -16.02 -5.73 -1.84
N VAL A 186 -14.78 -5.25 -1.96
CA VAL A 186 -13.76 -5.43 -0.92
C VAL A 186 -14.16 -4.73 0.37
N LEU A 187 -14.68 -3.50 0.30
CA LEU A 187 -15.18 -2.76 1.47
C LEU A 187 -16.33 -3.52 2.15
N VAL A 188 -17.27 -4.06 1.37
CA VAL A 188 -18.36 -4.89 1.88
C VAL A 188 -17.83 -6.16 2.55
N LEU A 189 -16.85 -6.85 1.97
CA LEU A 189 -16.22 -8.02 2.58
C LEU A 189 -15.52 -7.68 3.90
N MET A 190 -14.81 -6.55 3.96
CA MET A 190 -14.23 -6.05 5.22
C MET A 190 -15.32 -5.75 6.26
N ALA A 191 -16.51 -5.29 5.86
CA ALA A 191 -17.60 -5.02 6.80
C ALA A 191 -18.12 -6.29 7.47
N PHE A 192 -18.10 -7.40 6.74
CA PHE A 192 -18.49 -8.72 7.22
C PHE A 192 -17.38 -9.46 8.00
N ASP A 193 -16.15 -8.95 8.00
CA ASP A 193 -15.02 -9.52 8.76
C ASP A 193 -15.07 -9.08 10.24
N TYR A 194 -15.78 -9.85 11.05
CA TYR A 194 -16.03 -9.56 12.48
C TYR A 194 -14.88 -10.09 13.36
N PRO A 195 -14.34 -9.32 14.32
CA PRO A 195 -14.83 -8.03 14.83
C PRO A 195 -14.14 -6.80 14.22
N ASN A 196 -12.91 -6.93 13.73
CA ASN A 196 -12.03 -5.79 13.47
C ASN A 196 -12.41 -5.01 12.20
N GLY A 197 -12.89 -5.68 11.16
CA GLY A 197 -13.33 -5.03 9.92
C GLY A 197 -14.59 -4.18 10.11
N THR A 198 -15.56 -4.69 10.88
CA THR A 198 -16.80 -3.97 11.21
C THR A 198 -16.55 -2.70 12.02
N TYR A 199 -15.68 -2.74 13.05
CA TYR A 199 -15.34 -1.54 13.83
C TYR A 199 -14.57 -0.49 13.00
N THR A 200 -13.70 -0.94 12.09
CA THR A 200 -12.93 -0.02 11.23
C THR A 200 -13.85 0.68 10.23
N ILE A 201 -14.86 -0.01 9.69
CA ILE A 201 -15.86 0.58 8.79
C ILE A 201 -16.86 1.46 9.54
N ALA A 202 -17.24 1.09 10.75
CA ALA A 202 -18.07 1.93 11.62
C ALA A 202 -17.39 3.26 12.00
N ALA A 203 -16.06 3.34 11.93
CA ALA A 203 -15.30 4.59 12.14
C ALA A 203 -15.22 5.49 10.90
N LEU A 204 -15.56 5.00 9.69
CA LEU A 204 -15.57 5.81 8.46
C LEU A 204 -16.42 7.08 8.55
N PRO A 205 -17.65 7.10 9.10
CA PRO A 205 -18.43 8.33 9.24
C PRO A 205 -17.76 9.36 10.16
N ILE A 206 -16.95 8.95 11.13
CA ILE A 206 -16.30 9.87 12.09
C ILE A 206 -15.10 10.59 11.45
N ILE A 207 -14.52 10.05 10.38
CA ILE A 207 -13.38 10.64 9.65
C ILE A 207 -13.85 11.53 8.48
N GLY A 208 -15.13 11.42 8.09
CA GLY A 208 -15.72 12.15 6.98
C GLY A 208 -16.32 13.52 7.34
N ASP A 209 -16.43 13.84 8.64
CA ASP A 209 -16.86 15.13 9.19
C ASP A 209 -15.65 15.96 9.66
#